data_AF-A0A7S2F4R6-F1
#
_entry.id   AF-A0A7S2F4R6-F1
#
_cell.length_a   1.000
_cell.length_b   1.000
_cell.length_c   1.000
_cell.angle_alpha   90.00
_cell.angle_beta   90.00
_cell.angle_gamma   90.00
#
_symmetry.space_group_name_H-M   'P 1'
#
loop_
_entity.id
_entity.type
_entity.pdbx_description
1 polymer ?
#
loop_
_entity_poly.entity_id
_entity_poly.type
_entity_poly.pdbx_seq_one_letter_code
_entity_poly.pdbx_strand_id
1 'polypeptide(L)'
;FKVYKPGEQMIADEDVVLLAQSQGIVVMGYSVQTEWPHILPPLEDPHVLSLAARFRRTPSQILHRWALQRGVGVIPKSGTYERIAENAKLLDFALDEGSMRLLDGLATLAETGAEAPVKPAHQEDVYALASLAAPSSVAPPQPAAPTTASVAVLDASSGQGSAELL
;
A
#
# COMPACT_ATOMS: atom_id res chain seq x y z
N PHE A 1 -5.11 -7.10 -6.10
CA PHE A 1 -6.24 -7.24 -7.05
C PHE A 1 -5.70 -7.98 -8.28
N LYS A 2 -6.16 -9.19 -8.58
CA LYS A 2 -5.70 -9.95 -9.77
C LYS A 2 -6.62 -9.62 -10.93
N VAL A 3 -6.21 -8.69 -11.80
CA VAL A 3 -7.04 -8.18 -12.90
C VAL A 3 -7.55 -9.32 -13.78
N TYR A 4 -6.73 -10.35 -13.98
CA TYR A 4 -7.02 -11.48 -14.86
C TYR A 4 -8.02 -12.50 -14.32
N LYS A 5 -8.50 -12.41 -13.08
CA LYS A 5 -9.51 -13.36 -12.58
C LYS A 5 -10.77 -12.65 -12.08
N PRO A 6 -11.63 -12.16 -13.00
CA PRO A 6 -12.96 -11.67 -12.64
C PRO A 6 -13.71 -12.78 -11.88
N GLY A 7 -14.34 -12.45 -10.75
CA GLY A 7 -15.09 -13.43 -9.95
C GLY A 7 -14.32 -14.24 -8.90
N GLU A 8 -12.99 -14.14 -8.80
CA GLU A 8 -12.26 -14.67 -7.61
C GLU A 8 -12.19 -13.65 -6.47
N GLN A 9 -12.31 -12.36 -6.81
CA GLN A 9 -12.40 -11.29 -5.83
C GLN A 9 -13.87 -10.98 -5.60
N MET A 10 -14.53 -11.84 -4.84
CA MET A 10 -15.93 -11.67 -4.44
C MET A 10 -15.98 -11.28 -2.97
N ILE A 11 -16.82 -10.30 -2.65
CA ILE A 11 -17.24 -10.03 -1.27
C ILE A 11 -18.74 -10.29 -1.25
N ALA A 12 -19.18 -11.32 -0.51
CA ALA A 12 -20.58 -11.70 -0.40
C ALA A 12 -21.30 -11.86 -1.76
N ASP A 13 -20.69 -12.65 -2.66
CA ASP A 13 -21.20 -12.92 -4.02
C ASP A 13 -21.26 -11.72 -4.97
N GLU A 14 -20.65 -10.58 -4.59
CA GLU A 14 -20.49 -9.40 -5.45
C GLU A 14 -19.04 -9.23 -5.91
N ASP A 15 -18.84 -8.92 -7.20
CA ASP A 15 -17.52 -8.61 -7.76
C ASP A 15 -16.94 -7.35 -7.09
N VAL A 16 -15.73 -7.44 -6.55
CA VAL A 16 -15.07 -6.36 -5.82
C VAL A 16 -14.94 -5.08 -6.64
N VAL A 17 -14.81 -5.16 -7.97
CA VAL A 17 -14.77 -3.99 -8.84
C VAL A 17 -16.13 -3.31 -8.87
N LEU A 18 -17.21 -4.07 -9.02
CA LEU A 18 -18.57 -3.53 -9.01
C LEU A 18 -18.94 -2.93 -7.65
N LEU A 19 -18.60 -3.62 -6.56
CA LEU A 19 -18.81 -3.13 -5.20
C LEU A 19 -18.03 -1.82 -4.93
N ALA A 20 -16.75 -1.77 -5.32
CA ALA A 20 -15.95 -0.56 -5.16
C ALA A 20 -16.56 0.60 -5.98
N GLN A 21 -16.94 0.34 -7.23
CA GLN A 21 -17.55 1.33 -8.10
C GLN A 21 -18.89 1.85 -7.56
N SER A 22 -19.74 0.98 -7.01
CA SER A 22 -21.03 1.38 -6.42
C SER A 22 -20.87 2.31 -5.21
N GLN A 23 -19.72 2.24 -4.54
CA GLN A 23 -19.34 3.12 -3.43
C GLN A 23 -18.54 4.36 -3.87
N GLY A 24 -18.34 4.57 -5.18
CA GLY A 24 -17.53 5.67 -5.71
C GLY A 24 -16.02 5.49 -5.50
N ILE A 25 -15.56 4.27 -5.25
CA ILE A 25 -14.16 3.92 -5.06
C ILE A 25 -13.57 3.45 -6.39
N VAL A 26 -12.48 4.09 -6.81
CA VAL A 26 -11.75 3.69 -8.02
C VAL A 26 -10.79 2.55 -7.70
N VAL A 27 -10.89 1.45 -8.46
CA VAL A 27 -9.98 0.31 -8.36
C VAL A 27 -8.75 0.54 -9.25
N MET A 28 -7.57 0.33 -8.67
CA MET A 28 -6.30 0.39 -9.39
C MET A 28 -5.70 -1.01 -9.57
N GLY A 29 -5.43 -1.38 -10.82
CA GLY A 29 -4.74 -2.60 -11.18
C GLY A 29 -3.23 -2.39 -11.16
N TYR A 30 -2.55 -2.98 -10.18
CA TYR A 30 -1.09 -3.10 -10.20
C TYR A 30 -0.68 -4.30 -11.07
N SER A 31 0.48 -4.20 -11.73
CA SER A 31 1.10 -5.33 -12.44
C SER A 31 0.28 -5.96 -13.57
N VAL A 32 -0.46 -5.13 -14.31
CA VAL A 32 -1.26 -5.57 -15.47
C VAL A 32 -0.41 -6.31 -16.49
N GLN A 33 0.80 -5.87 -16.81
CA GLN A 33 1.61 -6.52 -17.85
C GLN A 33 2.38 -7.74 -17.33
N THR A 34 2.59 -7.85 -16.02
CA THR A 34 3.58 -8.77 -15.43
C THR A 34 3.31 -9.02 -13.96
N GLU A 35 3.10 -10.28 -13.51
CA GLU A 35 3.47 -10.71 -12.14
C GLU A 35 3.49 -12.26 -11.93
N TRP A 36 4.65 -12.81 -11.53
CA TRP A 36 5.01 -14.11 -10.87
C TRP A 36 4.12 -15.38 -11.09
N PRO A 37 4.75 -16.56 -11.22
CA PRO A 37 5.28 -17.15 -12.45
C PRO A 37 4.15 -17.58 -13.42
N HIS A 38 4.29 -17.27 -14.71
CA HIS A 38 3.30 -17.66 -15.73
C HIS A 38 3.82 -18.85 -16.56
N ILE A 39 2.92 -19.77 -16.93
CA ILE A 39 3.20 -20.74 -18.01
C ILE A 39 3.40 -19.98 -19.34
N LEU A 40 2.60 -18.93 -19.57
CA LEU A 40 2.65 -18.07 -20.75
C LEU A 40 2.52 -16.60 -20.33
N PRO A 41 3.52 -15.73 -20.59
CA PRO A 41 3.43 -14.32 -20.29
C PRO A 41 2.26 -13.64 -21.04
N PRO A 42 1.45 -12.76 -20.41
CA PRO A 42 0.33 -12.10 -21.08
C PRO A 42 0.71 -11.31 -22.34
N LEU A 43 1.92 -10.76 -22.38
CA LEU A 43 2.45 -10.05 -23.55
C LEU A 43 2.77 -10.98 -24.74
N GLU A 44 2.93 -12.28 -24.47
CA GLU A 44 3.26 -13.32 -25.44
C GLU A 44 2.05 -14.21 -25.77
N ASP A 45 0.90 -13.98 -25.13
CA ASP A 45 -0.31 -14.74 -25.39
C ASP A 45 -0.79 -14.57 -26.85
N PRO A 46 -1.07 -15.66 -27.59
CA PRO A 46 -1.42 -15.58 -29.00
C PRO A 46 -2.72 -14.82 -29.26
N HIS A 47 -3.66 -14.82 -28.32
CA HIS A 47 -4.88 -14.00 -28.42
C HIS A 47 -4.55 -12.53 -28.27
N VAL A 48 -3.69 -12.16 -27.31
CA VAL A 48 -3.24 -10.78 -27.14
C VAL A 48 -2.47 -10.30 -28.36
N LEU A 49 -1.57 -11.14 -28.91
CA LEU A 49 -0.83 -10.84 -30.15
C LEU A 49 -1.75 -10.70 -31.36
N SER A 50 -2.77 -11.56 -31.48
CA SER A 50 -3.78 -11.47 -32.53
C SER A 50 -4.58 -10.17 -32.45
N LEU A 51 -5.02 -9.79 -31.25
CA LEU A 51 -5.70 -8.52 -31.01
C LEU A 51 -4.79 -7.32 -31.29
N ALA A 52 -3.53 -7.37 -30.85
CA ALA A 52 -2.54 -6.33 -31.12
C ALA A 52 -2.39 -6.08 -32.64
N ALA A 53 -2.29 -7.14 -33.44
CA ALA A 53 -2.26 -7.05 -34.89
C ALA A 53 -3.57 -6.47 -35.46
N ARG A 54 -4.73 -6.98 -35.03
CA ARG A 54 -6.05 -6.54 -35.49
C ARG A 54 -6.31 -5.05 -35.23
N PHE A 55 -5.94 -4.56 -34.05
CA PHE A 55 -6.15 -3.16 -33.65
C PHE A 55 -4.98 -2.24 -34.06
N ARG A 56 -3.89 -2.80 -34.61
CA ARG A 56 -2.64 -2.07 -34.91
C ARG A 56 -2.13 -1.32 -33.66
N ARG A 57 -2.02 -2.06 -32.58
CA ARG A 57 -1.58 -1.62 -31.25
C ARG A 57 -0.56 -2.61 -30.71
N THR A 58 0.16 -2.23 -29.66
CA THR A 58 1.07 -3.16 -28.99
C THR A 58 0.31 -4.06 -28.01
N PRO A 59 0.81 -5.26 -27.69
CA PRO A 59 0.22 -6.13 -26.66
C PRO A 59 0.01 -5.41 -25.32
N SER A 60 0.98 -4.56 -24.94
CA SER A 60 0.88 -3.65 -23.81
C SER A 60 -0.41 -2.81 -23.85
N GLN A 61 -0.63 -2.11 -24.97
CA GLN A 61 -1.78 -1.22 -25.12
C GLN A 61 -3.10 -1.99 -25.07
N ILE A 62 -3.16 -3.20 -25.64
CA ILE A 62 -4.33 -4.07 -25.56
C ILE A 62 -4.68 -4.39 -24.11
N LEU A 63 -3.73 -4.86 -23.31
CA LEU A 63 -3.94 -5.23 -21.91
C LEU A 63 -4.35 -4.03 -21.05
N HIS A 64 -3.71 -2.88 -21.25
CA HIS A 64 -4.08 -1.66 -20.54
C HIS A 64 -5.44 -1.13 -20.94
N ARG A 65 -5.77 -1.16 -22.24
CA ARG A 65 -7.08 -0.71 -22.71
C ARG A 65 -8.19 -1.58 -22.16
N TRP A 66 -7.97 -2.89 -22.11
CA TRP A 66 -8.90 -3.83 -21.50
C TRP A 66 -9.18 -3.49 -20.04
N ALA A 67 -8.13 -3.30 -19.22
CA ALA A 67 -8.30 -2.91 -17.81
C ALA A 67 -9.06 -1.58 -17.66
N LEU A 68 -8.72 -0.57 -18.47
CA LEU A 68 -9.42 0.72 -18.46
C LEU A 68 -10.90 0.60 -18.82
N GLN A 69 -11.26 -0.23 -19.81
CA GLN A 69 -12.66 -0.45 -20.19
C GLN A 69 -13.47 -1.20 -19.12
N ARG A 70 -12.81 -1.91 -18.21
CA ARG A 70 -13.43 -2.51 -17.02
C ARG A 70 -13.59 -1.52 -15.86
N GLY A 71 -13.20 -0.25 -16.06
CA GLY A 71 -13.19 0.76 -15.00
C GLY A 71 -12.07 0.56 -13.98
N VAL A 72 -10.99 -0.12 -14.36
CA VAL A 72 -9.79 -0.30 -13.54
C VAL A 72 -8.69 0.63 -14.03
N GLY A 73 -8.23 1.53 -13.17
CA GLY A 73 -7.10 2.40 -13.47
C GLY A 73 -5.78 1.61 -13.53
N VAL A 74 -4.88 2.01 -14.42
CA VAL A 74 -3.58 1.32 -14.61
C VAL A 74 -2.42 2.28 -14.46
N ILE A 75 -1.32 1.80 -13.87
CA ILE A 75 -0.07 2.55 -13.70
C ILE A 75 1.06 1.74 -14.35
N PRO A 76 1.22 1.82 -15.69
CA PRO A 76 2.25 1.06 -16.38
C PRO A 76 3.64 1.55 -15.98
N LYS A 77 4.50 0.64 -15.52
CA LYS A 77 5.92 0.94 -15.28
C LYS A 77 6.68 0.98 -16.61
N SER A 78 7.45 2.02 -16.83
CA SER A 78 8.43 2.09 -17.92
C SER A 78 9.66 2.89 -17.51
N GLY A 79 10.83 2.49 -18.01
CA GLY A 79 12.10 3.21 -17.85
C GLY A 79 12.55 3.95 -19.11
N THR A 80 11.86 3.79 -20.25
CA THR A 80 12.22 4.44 -21.52
C THR A 80 11.10 5.35 -22.00
N TYR A 81 11.49 6.47 -22.64
CA TYR A 81 10.56 7.49 -23.12
C TYR A 81 9.58 6.93 -24.15
N GLU A 82 10.07 6.12 -25.08
CA GLU A 82 9.29 5.54 -26.17
C GLU A 82 8.14 4.70 -25.62
N ARG A 83 8.43 3.87 -24.62
CA ARG A 83 7.42 3.03 -23.94
C ARG A 83 6.47 3.85 -23.08
N ILE A 84 6.91 4.95 -22.48
CA ILE A 84 6.01 5.87 -21.75
C ILE A 84 5.01 6.50 -22.73
N ALA A 85 5.51 7.02 -23.86
CA ALA A 85 4.68 7.63 -24.89
C ALA A 85 3.73 6.62 -25.55
N GLU A 86 4.18 5.39 -25.77
CA GLU A 86 3.34 4.29 -26.25
C GLU A 86 2.23 3.94 -25.26
N ASN A 87 2.58 3.72 -23.99
CA ASN A 87 1.64 3.35 -22.93
C ASN A 87 0.62 4.46 -22.61
N ALA A 88 0.87 5.71 -23.01
CA ALA A 88 -0.09 6.81 -22.84
C ALA A 88 -1.19 6.82 -23.93
N LYS A 89 -0.95 6.21 -25.09
CA LYS A 89 -1.89 6.19 -26.24
C LYS A 89 -2.92 5.08 -26.10
N LEU A 90 -3.77 5.19 -25.07
CA LEU A 90 -4.79 4.19 -24.73
C LEU A 90 -6.23 4.65 -24.99
N LEU A 91 -6.43 5.94 -25.26
CA LEU A 91 -7.77 6.52 -25.36
C LEU A 91 -8.23 6.74 -26.81
N ASP A 92 -7.36 6.45 -27.78
CA ASP A 92 -7.60 6.64 -29.21
C ASP A 92 -8.19 5.39 -29.92
N PHE A 93 -8.48 4.33 -29.16
CA PHE A 93 -9.13 3.12 -29.65
C PHE A 93 -9.99 2.49 -28.56
N ALA A 94 -10.89 1.58 -28.96
CA ALA A 94 -11.71 0.79 -28.05
C ALA A 94 -11.71 -0.67 -28.49
N LEU A 95 -11.72 -1.57 -27.51
CA LEU A 95 -11.88 -3.01 -27.74
C LEU A 95 -13.37 -3.32 -27.87
N ASP A 96 -13.73 -4.07 -28.90
CA ASP A 96 -15.11 -4.55 -29.07
C ASP A 96 -15.46 -5.60 -28.00
N GLU A 97 -16.76 -5.86 -27.87
CA GLU A 97 -17.30 -6.75 -26.84
C GLU A 97 -16.74 -8.19 -26.96
N GLY A 98 -16.49 -8.67 -28.18
CA GLY A 98 -15.89 -9.98 -28.40
C GLY A 98 -14.45 -10.05 -27.91
N SER A 99 -13.68 -8.99 -28.16
CA SER A 99 -12.30 -8.83 -27.72
C SER A 99 -12.22 -8.70 -26.19
N MET A 100 -13.15 -7.96 -25.58
CA MET A 100 -13.27 -7.87 -24.13
C MET A 100 -13.53 -9.26 -23.52
N ARG A 101 -14.54 -9.99 -24.01
CA ARG A 101 -14.85 -11.35 -23.54
C ARG A 101 -13.67 -12.32 -23.70
N LEU A 102 -12.95 -12.23 -24.82
CA LEU A 102 -11.76 -13.05 -25.06
C LEU A 102 -10.69 -12.80 -24.00
N LEU A 103 -10.41 -11.53 -23.70
CA LEU A 103 -9.42 -11.12 -22.69
C LEU A 103 -9.87 -11.44 -21.26
N ASP A 104 -11.17 -11.37 -20.97
CA ASP A 104 -11.74 -11.82 -19.70
C ASP A 104 -11.49 -13.33 -19.47
N GLY A 105 -11.43 -14.11 -20.55
CA GLY A 105 -11.10 -15.54 -20.56
C GLY A 105 -9.61 -15.88 -20.46
N LEU A 106 -8.69 -14.90 -20.55
CA LEU A 106 -7.25 -15.15 -20.37
C LEU A 106 -6.87 -15.52 -18.93
N ALA A 107 -7.81 -15.36 -17.99
CA ALA A 107 -7.77 -15.82 -16.61
C ALA A 107 -7.21 -17.23 -16.42
N THR A 108 -7.46 -18.11 -17.38
CA THR A 108 -7.37 -19.56 -17.25
C THR A 108 -5.98 -20.14 -17.52
N LEU A 109 -5.01 -19.33 -17.99
CA LEU A 109 -3.65 -19.81 -18.34
C LEU A 109 -2.54 -19.36 -17.38
N ALA A 110 -2.90 -18.61 -16.32
CA ALA A 110 -1.95 -18.03 -15.38
C ALA A 110 -1.50 -18.97 -14.24
N GLU A 111 -1.82 -20.27 -14.27
CA GLU A 111 -1.50 -21.19 -13.16
C GLU A 111 -0.42 -22.22 -13.50
N THR A 112 0.72 -22.16 -12.80
CA THR A 112 1.05 -23.23 -11.82
C THR A 112 2.20 -22.83 -10.89
N GLY A 113 2.06 -23.18 -9.60
CA GLY A 113 3.17 -23.23 -8.66
C GLY A 113 2.78 -23.06 -7.19
N ALA A 114 2.22 -24.11 -6.59
CA ALA A 114 1.90 -24.30 -5.16
C ALA A 114 0.70 -23.49 -4.60
N GLU A 115 -0.14 -24.18 -3.82
CA GLU A 115 -1.00 -23.54 -2.83
C GLU A 115 -0.13 -22.57 -2.01
N ALA A 116 -0.27 -21.27 -2.26
CA ALA A 116 0.34 -20.27 -1.39
C ALA A 116 -0.21 -20.50 0.03
N PRO A 117 0.61 -20.36 1.08
CA PRO A 117 0.16 -20.58 2.45
C PRO A 117 -1.07 -19.70 2.71
N VAL A 118 -2.04 -20.27 3.41
CA VAL A 118 -3.30 -19.61 3.79
C VAL A 118 -3.01 -18.17 4.15
N LYS A 119 -3.55 -17.26 3.34
CA LYS A 119 -3.40 -15.82 3.53
C LYS A 119 -3.87 -15.51 4.96
N PRO A 120 -3.06 -14.82 5.78
CA PRO A 120 -3.46 -14.54 7.16
C PRO A 120 -4.81 -13.81 7.16
N ALA A 121 -5.67 -14.17 8.11
CA ALA A 121 -6.93 -13.48 8.31
C ALA A 121 -6.69 -11.97 8.49
N HIS A 122 -7.66 -11.16 8.07
CA HIS A 122 -7.61 -9.72 8.24
C HIS A 122 -7.25 -9.37 9.70
N GLN A 123 -6.23 -8.53 9.88
CA GLN A 123 -5.79 -8.02 11.17
C GLN A 123 -5.92 -6.51 11.15
N GLU A 124 -6.71 -5.94 12.07
CA GLU A 124 -6.96 -4.49 12.11
C GLU A 124 -5.71 -3.68 12.46
N ASP A 125 -4.87 -4.22 13.34
CA ASP A 125 -3.64 -3.58 13.79
C ASP A 125 -2.40 -4.37 13.38
N VAL A 126 -2.10 -4.35 12.08
CA VAL A 126 -0.94 -5.04 11.47
C VAL A 126 0.40 -4.58 12.06
N TYR A 127 0.46 -3.33 12.51
CA TYR A 127 1.69 -2.68 12.95
C TYR A 127 1.75 -2.46 14.47
N ALA A 128 0.77 -2.97 15.21
CA ALA A 128 0.63 -2.78 16.65
C ALA A 128 0.64 -1.28 17.07
N LEU A 129 0.18 -0.36 16.21
CA LEU A 129 0.24 1.08 16.45
C LEU A 129 -0.61 1.49 17.65
N ALA A 130 -1.69 0.75 17.95
CA ALA A 130 -2.49 0.99 19.14
C ALA A 130 -1.69 0.72 20.43
N SER A 131 -0.75 -0.23 20.39
CA SER A 131 0.14 -0.52 21.53
C SER A 131 1.27 0.48 21.69
N LEU A 132 1.69 1.14 20.60
CA LEU A 132 2.69 2.21 20.62
C LEU A 132 2.10 3.56 21.06
N ALA A 133 0.77 3.70 21.02
CA ALA A 133 0.05 4.88 21.47
C ALA A 133 -0.17 4.93 22.99
N ALA A 134 0.60 4.19 23.79
CA ALA A 134 0.56 4.33 25.23
C ALA A 134 0.82 5.80 25.60
N PRO A 135 -0.02 6.43 26.45
CA PRO A 135 0.25 7.78 26.92
C PRO A 135 1.59 7.72 27.65
N SER A 136 2.58 8.50 27.20
CA SER A 136 3.85 8.66 27.89
C SER A 136 3.58 8.89 29.37
N SER A 137 3.83 7.90 30.23
CA SER A 137 3.70 8.05 31.68
C SER A 137 4.86 8.83 32.28
N VAL A 138 5.55 9.64 31.46
CA VAL A 138 6.50 10.63 31.95
C VAL A 138 5.66 11.72 32.59
N ALA A 139 5.40 11.55 33.88
CA ALA A 139 4.88 12.62 34.71
C ALA A 139 5.75 13.88 34.47
N PRO A 140 5.16 15.06 34.23
CA PRO A 140 5.93 16.28 34.12
C PRO A 140 6.79 16.43 35.38
N PRO A 141 8.05 16.91 35.27
CA PRO A 141 8.92 17.07 36.42
C PRO A 141 8.20 17.95 37.46
N GLN A 142 7.95 17.38 38.64
CA GLN A 142 7.40 18.13 39.77
C GLN A 142 8.35 19.30 40.08
N PRO A 143 7.84 20.54 40.23
CA PRO A 143 8.68 21.65 40.63
C PRO A 143 9.31 21.34 41.98
N ALA A 144 10.65 21.46 42.06
CA ALA A 144 11.39 21.22 43.29
C ALA A 144 10.81 22.06 44.43
N ALA A 145 10.40 21.41 45.51
CA ALA A 145 9.95 22.08 46.73
C ALA A 145 11.11 22.94 47.29
N PRO A 146 10.83 24.16 47.80
CA PRO A 146 11.86 25.00 48.39
C PRO A 146 12.43 24.29 49.64
N THR A 147 13.73 23.99 49.62
CA THR A 147 14.46 23.54 50.81
C THR A 147 14.47 24.65 51.84
N THR A 148 13.59 24.57 52.82
CA THR A 148 13.62 25.41 54.02
C THR A 148 14.86 25.08 54.83
N ALA A 149 15.89 25.94 54.77
CA ALA A 149 17.05 25.82 55.64
C ALA A 149 16.64 26.17 57.08
N SER A 150 16.60 25.16 57.96
CA SER A 150 16.52 25.39 59.40
C SER A 150 17.85 25.99 59.87
N VAL A 151 17.81 27.26 60.23
CA VAL A 151 18.91 27.96 60.92
C VAL A 151 19.03 27.36 62.32
N ALA A 152 20.11 26.61 62.57
CA ALA A 152 20.49 26.20 63.91
C ALA A 152 20.93 27.44 64.69
N VAL A 153 20.16 27.80 65.71
CA VAL A 153 20.52 28.80 66.71
C VAL A 153 21.71 28.24 67.50
N LEU A 154 22.89 28.83 67.32
CA LEU A 154 24.05 28.58 68.17
C LEU A 154 23.87 29.36 69.47
N ASP A 155 23.62 28.60 70.54
CA ASP A 155 23.52 29.12 71.90
C ASP A 155 24.87 29.65 72.38
N ALA A 156 24.82 30.81 73.02
CA ALA A 156 25.93 31.53 73.57
C ALA A 156 26.02 31.25 75.07
N SER A 157 27.05 30.53 75.52
CA SER A 157 27.44 30.58 76.92
C SER A 157 28.91 30.22 77.16
N SER A 158 29.55 31.06 77.98
CA SER A 158 30.83 30.90 78.69
C SER A 158 32.11 30.90 77.83
N GLY A 159 33.14 31.72 78.10
CA GLY A 159 33.35 32.71 79.14
C GLY A 159 34.85 33.06 79.22
N GLN A 160 35.11 34.32 79.59
CA GLN A 160 36.29 34.84 80.31
C GLN A 160 37.72 34.76 79.73
N GLY A 161 38.44 35.87 79.95
CA GLY A 161 39.91 35.93 80.10
C GLY A 161 40.58 36.80 79.03
N SER A 162 40.83 38.09 79.30
CA SER A 162 42.11 38.62 79.83
C SER A 162 43.23 38.50 78.78
N ALA A 163 43.84 39.55 78.21
CA ALA A 163 44.49 40.74 78.76
C ALA A 163 45.92 40.77 78.16
N GLU A 164 46.43 41.99 77.94
CA GLU A 164 47.85 42.36 77.67
C GLU A 164 48.43 42.03 76.29
N LEU A 165 48.71 43.04 75.45
CA LEU A 165 49.84 43.99 75.46
C LEU A 165 51.18 43.33 75.09
N LEU A 166 51.61 43.57 73.84
CA LEU A 166 52.87 44.26 73.49
C LEU A 166 52.74 44.81 72.07
#